data_AF-A0LN91-F1
#
_entry.id   AF-A0LN91-F1
#
_cell.length_a   1.000
_cell.length_b   1.000
_cell.length_c   1.000
_cell.angle_alpha   90.00
_cell.angle_beta   90.00
_cell.angle_gamma   90.00
#
_symmetry.space_group_name_H-M   'P 1'
#
loop_
_entity.id
_entity.type
_entity.pdbx_description
1 polymer ?
#
loop_
_entity_poly.entity_id
_entity_poly.type
_entity_poly.pdbx_seq_one_letter_code
_entity_poly.pdbx_strand_id
1 'polypeptide(L)'
;MSFKFNAAEVFNIAIKIEENGKKFYDASLKVIQDPGVRKLFADLAEQEVEHKKRFEALKAQLPKSSTVSTVWDPDNELDRYIKMMADEHVFVTSAGLDQELARVTDVKSALRLAIEFEKDSVIFFLGLEDATVSKQDQELIKALVKEEQEHLRRLSLELSRISR
;
A
#
# COMPACT_ATOMS: atom_id res chain seq x y z
N MET A 1 8.32 3.83 20.65
CA MET A 1 7.23 4.03 19.69
C MET A 1 5.95 4.40 20.45
N SER A 2 5.20 5.39 19.96
CA SER A 2 3.90 5.80 20.50
C SER A 2 2.97 6.14 19.33
N PHE A 3 1.74 5.66 19.37
CA PHE A 3 0.75 5.79 18.30
C PHE A 3 -0.60 6.15 18.91
N LYS A 4 -1.37 6.97 18.18
CA LYS A 4 -2.72 7.37 18.58
C LYS A 4 -3.78 6.27 18.30
N PHE A 5 -3.36 5.13 17.76
CA PHE A 5 -4.19 4.03 17.26
C PHE A 5 -3.64 2.66 17.67
N ASN A 6 -4.38 1.58 17.39
CA ASN A 6 -3.90 0.20 17.47
C ASN A 6 -2.82 -0.08 16.41
N ALA A 7 -1.57 0.23 16.76
CA ALA A 7 -0.44 0.16 15.83
C ALA A 7 -0.22 -1.22 15.24
N ALA A 8 -0.44 -2.27 16.03
CA ALA A 8 -0.24 -3.64 15.58
C ALA A 8 -1.23 -4.03 14.46
N GLU A 9 -2.51 -3.62 14.58
CA GLU A 9 -3.54 -3.91 13.57
C GLU A 9 -3.27 -3.14 12.28
N VAL A 10 -2.95 -1.86 12.37
CA VAL A 10 -2.70 -1.02 11.19
C VAL A 10 -1.45 -1.43 10.43
N PHE A 11 -0.36 -1.83 11.11
CA PHE A 11 0.79 -2.40 10.40
C PHE A 11 0.47 -3.76 9.77
N ASN A 12 -0.43 -4.57 10.33
CA ASN A 12 -0.89 -5.79 9.64
C ASN A 12 -1.61 -5.46 8.33
N ILE A 13 -2.43 -4.42 8.34
CA ILE A 13 -3.11 -3.93 7.14
C ILE A 13 -2.09 -3.43 6.11
N ALA A 14 -1.11 -2.61 6.52
CA ALA A 14 -0.03 -2.16 5.64
C ALA A 14 0.71 -3.34 5.01
N ILE A 15 1.17 -4.31 5.81
CA ILE A 15 1.82 -5.54 5.32
C ILE A 15 0.91 -6.28 4.32
N LYS A 16 -0.40 -6.35 4.59
CA LYS A 16 -1.36 -7.03 3.72
C LYS A 16 -1.55 -6.32 2.39
N ILE A 17 -1.53 -4.98 2.39
CA ILE A 17 -1.55 -4.15 1.18
C ILE A 17 -0.35 -4.52 0.31
N GLU A 18 0.87 -4.46 0.85
CA GLU A 18 2.12 -4.80 0.13
C GLU A 18 2.12 -6.24 -0.42
N GLU A 19 1.66 -7.20 0.38
CA GLU A 19 1.55 -8.60 -0.07
C GLU A 19 0.60 -8.76 -1.26
N ASN A 20 -0.48 -7.99 -1.27
CA ASN A 20 -1.47 -8.07 -2.32
C ASN A 20 -1.04 -7.25 -3.54
N GLY A 21 -0.34 -6.13 -3.37
CA GLY A 21 0.35 -5.37 -4.43
C GLY A 21 1.34 -6.24 -5.19
N LYS A 22 2.24 -6.94 -4.48
CA LYS A 22 3.13 -7.93 -5.10
C LYS A 22 2.37 -8.99 -5.91
N LYS A 23 1.35 -9.60 -5.31
CA LYS A 23 0.56 -10.64 -6.01
C LYS A 23 -0.12 -10.10 -7.25
N PHE A 24 -0.64 -8.88 -7.18
CA PHE A 24 -1.22 -8.18 -8.31
C PHE A 24 -0.22 -7.98 -9.43
N TYR A 25 0.97 -7.45 -9.12
CA TYR A 25 2.03 -7.24 -10.12
C TYR A 25 2.48 -8.57 -10.74
N ASP A 26 2.75 -9.59 -9.93
CA ASP A 26 3.15 -10.94 -10.39
C ASP A 26 2.08 -11.59 -11.28
N ALA A 27 0.80 -11.44 -10.94
CA ALA A 27 -0.30 -11.96 -11.74
C ALA A 27 -0.46 -11.21 -13.07
N SER A 28 -0.33 -9.88 -13.04
CA SER A 28 -0.41 -9.01 -14.22
C SER A 28 0.69 -9.30 -15.24
N LEU A 29 1.88 -9.72 -14.79
CA LEU A 29 2.97 -10.15 -15.66
C LEU A 29 2.63 -11.36 -16.54
N LYS A 30 1.55 -12.10 -16.27
CA LYS A 30 1.09 -13.22 -17.11
C LYS A 30 0.32 -12.74 -18.35
N VAL A 31 -0.26 -11.54 -18.30
CA VAL A 31 -1.14 -10.99 -19.35
C VAL A 31 -0.52 -9.81 -20.09
N ILE A 32 0.42 -9.09 -19.46
CA ILE A 32 1.11 -7.95 -20.08
C ILE A 32 2.13 -8.45 -21.11
N GLN A 33 2.01 -7.99 -22.35
CA GLN A 33 2.95 -8.31 -23.44
C GLN A 33 3.97 -7.20 -23.71
N ASP A 34 3.65 -5.93 -23.42
CA ASP A 34 4.56 -4.80 -23.66
C ASP A 34 5.84 -4.93 -22.80
N PRO A 35 7.04 -5.02 -23.39
CA PRO A 35 8.28 -5.24 -22.64
C PRO A 35 8.59 -4.14 -21.62
N GLY A 36 8.25 -2.89 -21.92
CA GLY A 36 8.48 -1.75 -21.02
C GLY A 36 7.62 -1.86 -19.77
N VAL A 37 6.33 -2.15 -19.97
CA VAL A 37 5.38 -2.33 -18.86
C VAL A 37 5.70 -3.59 -18.05
N ARG A 38 6.09 -4.69 -18.70
CA ARG A 38 6.54 -5.91 -18.00
C ARG A 38 7.73 -5.63 -17.09
N LYS A 39 8.72 -4.87 -17.58
CA LYS A 39 9.88 -4.50 -16.77
C LYS A 39 9.46 -3.64 -15.57
N LEU A 40 8.61 -2.63 -15.81
CA LEU A 40 8.09 -1.78 -14.75
C LEU A 40 7.37 -2.61 -13.68
N PHE A 41 6.45 -3.49 -14.06
CA PHE A 41 5.67 -4.31 -13.12
C PHE A 41 6.56 -5.28 -12.33
N ALA A 42 7.59 -5.86 -12.96
CA ALA A 42 8.56 -6.69 -12.24
C ALA A 42 9.37 -5.87 -11.22
N ASP A 43 9.82 -4.68 -11.62
CA ASP A 43 10.56 -3.78 -10.73
C ASP A 43 9.70 -3.29 -9.55
N LEU A 44 8.40 -3.08 -9.77
CA LEU A 44 7.44 -2.70 -8.71
C LEU A 44 7.16 -3.87 -7.77
N ALA A 45 6.93 -5.08 -8.31
CA ALA A 45 6.70 -6.28 -7.50
C ALA A 45 7.83 -6.58 -6.49
N GLU A 46 9.08 -6.23 -6.82
CA GLU A 46 10.22 -6.34 -5.90
C GLU A 46 10.28 -5.19 -4.88
N GLN A 47 9.81 -3.99 -5.25
CA GLN A 47 9.71 -2.85 -4.31
C GLN A 47 8.70 -3.15 -3.19
N GLU A 48 7.55 -3.74 -3.52
CA GLU A 48 6.54 -4.21 -2.54
C GLU A 48 7.12 -5.20 -1.52
N VAL A 49 8.08 -6.04 -1.92
CA VAL A 49 8.77 -6.97 -1.00
C VAL A 49 9.58 -6.18 0.02
N GLU A 50 10.29 -5.15 -0.42
CA GLU A 50 11.09 -4.31 0.46
C GLU A 50 10.22 -3.43 1.37
N HIS A 51 9.10 -2.91 0.85
CA HIS A 51 8.10 -2.19 1.63
C HIS A 51 7.50 -3.06 2.73
N LYS A 52 7.06 -4.27 2.38
CA LYS A 52 6.59 -5.27 3.35
C LYS A 52 7.62 -5.48 4.47
N LYS A 53 8.89 -5.72 4.13
CA LYS A 53 9.97 -5.92 5.13
C LYS A 53 10.13 -4.72 6.05
N ARG A 54 10.02 -3.50 5.51
CA ARG A 54 10.09 -2.27 6.31
C ARG A 54 8.92 -2.17 7.29
N PHE A 55 7.69 -2.47 6.85
CA PHE A 55 6.54 -2.51 7.76
C PHE A 55 6.64 -3.63 8.81
N GLU A 56 7.15 -4.81 8.45
CA GLU A 56 7.44 -5.89 9.40
C GLU A 56 8.48 -5.45 10.45
N ALA A 57 9.53 -4.74 10.03
CA ALA A 57 10.55 -4.21 10.92
C ALA A 57 10.01 -3.11 11.85
N LEU A 58 9.14 -2.23 11.36
CA LEU A 58 8.45 -1.22 12.17
C LEU A 58 7.54 -1.88 13.21
N LYS A 59 6.75 -2.87 12.77
CA LYS A 59 5.87 -3.65 13.65
C LYS A 59 6.65 -4.41 14.73
N ALA A 60 7.81 -4.98 14.40
CA ALA A 60 8.64 -5.73 15.36
C ALA A 60 9.23 -4.86 16.48
N GLN A 61 9.36 -3.55 16.24
CA GLN A 61 9.84 -2.59 17.23
C GLN A 61 8.73 -2.10 18.17
N LEU A 62 7.48 -2.50 17.93
CA LEU A 62 6.37 -2.15 18.80
C LEU A 62 6.52 -2.79 20.19
N PRO A 63 6.29 -2.04 21.28
CA PRO A 63 6.24 -2.62 22.62
C PRO A 63 5.07 -3.61 22.71
N LYS A 64 5.17 -4.66 23.54
CA LYS A 64 4.10 -5.68 23.70
C LYS A 64 2.72 -5.12 24.09
N SER A 65 2.67 -3.89 24.58
CA SER A 65 1.44 -3.14 24.92
C SER A 65 0.83 -2.35 23.75
N SER A 66 1.41 -2.42 22.55
CA SER A 66 1.02 -1.62 21.37
C SER A 66 -0.32 -2.01 20.74
N THR A 67 -1.03 -2.96 21.33
CA THR A 67 -2.41 -3.31 20.97
C THR A 67 -3.43 -2.36 21.60
N VAL A 68 -2.98 -1.43 22.45
CA VAL A 68 -3.83 -0.45 23.14
C VAL A 68 -3.41 0.95 22.72
N SER A 69 -4.34 1.73 22.19
CA SER A 69 -4.12 3.14 21.85
C SER A 69 -3.58 3.92 23.05
N THR A 70 -2.51 4.68 22.84
CA THR A 70 -1.83 5.41 23.93
C THR A 70 -2.44 6.77 24.25
N VAL A 71 -3.48 7.16 23.50
CA VAL A 71 -4.23 8.41 23.64
C VAL A 71 -5.66 8.08 24.03
N TRP A 72 -6.25 8.92 24.89
CA TRP A 72 -7.67 8.82 25.25
C TRP A 72 -8.54 9.14 24.03
N ASP A 73 -9.00 8.08 23.37
CA ASP A 73 -9.97 8.09 22.27
C ASP A 73 -11.16 7.20 22.71
N PRO A 74 -12.12 7.73 23.47
CA PRO A 74 -13.21 6.94 24.06
C PRO A 74 -14.13 6.33 22.99
N ASP A 75 -14.13 6.89 21.79
CA ASP A 75 -14.97 6.49 20.67
C ASP A 75 -14.21 5.62 19.64
N ASN A 76 -12.88 5.47 19.77
CA ASN A 76 -12.00 4.78 18.83
C ASN A 76 -12.12 5.33 17.38
N GLU A 77 -12.28 6.65 17.25
CA GLU A 77 -12.49 7.33 15.97
C GLU A 77 -11.31 7.16 15.03
N LEU A 78 -10.08 7.24 15.54
CA LEU A 78 -8.89 7.17 14.69
C LEU A 78 -8.65 5.76 14.16
N ASP A 79 -8.82 4.74 15.00
CA ASP A 79 -8.76 3.34 14.58
C ASP A 79 -9.82 3.04 13.51
N ARG A 80 -11.05 3.52 13.71
CA ARG A 80 -12.13 3.37 12.72
C ARG A 80 -11.80 4.09 11.42
N TYR A 81 -11.29 5.31 11.50
CA TYR A 81 -10.87 6.07 10.32
C TYR A 81 -9.80 5.30 9.53
N ILE A 82 -8.70 4.88 10.17
CA ILE A 82 -7.63 4.15 9.48
C ILE A 82 -8.15 2.85 8.88
N LYS A 83 -9.02 2.14 9.59
CA LYS A 83 -9.66 0.92 9.08
C LYS A 83 -10.56 1.20 7.88
N MET A 84 -11.35 2.26 7.90
CA MET A 84 -12.16 2.66 6.75
C MET A 84 -11.28 3.03 5.55
N MET A 85 -10.18 3.76 5.76
CA MET A 85 -9.23 4.08 4.69
C MET A 85 -8.60 2.81 4.10
N ALA A 86 -8.35 1.80 4.93
CA ALA A 86 -7.92 0.50 4.46
C ALA A 86 -9.02 -0.25 3.69
N ASP A 87 -10.26 -0.22 4.18
CA ASP A 87 -11.38 -0.92 3.54
C ASP A 87 -11.71 -0.34 2.15
N GLU A 88 -11.45 0.96 1.92
CA GLU A 88 -11.54 1.60 0.60
C GLU A 88 -10.42 1.17 -0.37
N HIS A 89 -9.34 0.56 0.13
CA HIS A 89 -8.22 0.17 -0.69
C HIS A 89 -8.55 -1.08 -1.52
N VAL A 90 -8.41 -0.95 -2.85
CA VAL A 90 -8.86 -1.96 -3.83
C VAL A 90 -8.40 -3.40 -3.56
N PHE A 91 -7.26 -3.62 -2.91
CA PHE A 91 -6.69 -4.96 -2.69
C PHE A 91 -6.63 -5.39 -1.22
N VAL A 92 -7.29 -4.74 -0.26
CA VAL A 92 -7.13 -5.17 1.14
C VAL A 92 -7.63 -6.59 1.40
N THR A 93 -8.67 -7.04 0.71
CA THR A 93 -9.15 -8.43 0.78
C THR A 93 -8.66 -9.27 -0.38
N SER A 94 -8.37 -10.56 -0.13
CA SER A 94 -7.96 -11.48 -1.20
C SER A 94 -9.07 -11.75 -2.21
N ALA A 95 -10.34 -11.74 -1.78
CA ALA A 95 -11.48 -11.81 -2.71
C ALA A 95 -11.58 -10.57 -3.60
N GLY A 96 -11.29 -9.38 -3.06
CA GLY A 96 -11.19 -8.13 -3.82
C GLY A 96 -10.09 -8.24 -4.87
N LEU A 97 -8.88 -8.64 -4.48
CA LEU A 97 -7.75 -8.84 -5.40
C LEU A 97 -8.11 -9.77 -6.58
N ASP A 98 -8.73 -10.93 -6.32
CA ASP A 98 -9.13 -11.86 -7.39
C ASP A 98 -10.16 -11.24 -8.35
N GLN A 99 -11.13 -10.48 -7.81
CA GLN A 99 -12.13 -9.77 -8.61
C GLN A 99 -11.51 -8.68 -9.47
N GLU A 100 -10.55 -7.93 -8.93
CA GLU A 100 -9.82 -6.89 -9.65
C GLU A 100 -8.92 -7.49 -10.74
N LEU A 101 -8.21 -8.59 -10.43
CA LEU A 101 -7.40 -9.32 -11.41
C LEU A 101 -8.23 -9.84 -12.59
N ALA A 102 -9.48 -10.25 -12.36
CA ALA A 102 -10.38 -10.66 -13.43
C ALA A 102 -10.73 -9.52 -14.41
N ARG A 103 -10.56 -8.25 -14.02
CA ARG A 103 -10.75 -7.08 -14.90
C ARG A 103 -9.54 -6.78 -15.77
N VAL A 104 -8.37 -7.35 -15.44
CA VAL A 104 -7.13 -7.13 -16.17
C VAL A 104 -7.13 -7.93 -17.45
N THR A 105 -7.68 -7.34 -18.51
CA THR A 105 -7.83 -7.97 -19.83
C THR A 105 -6.75 -7.52 -20.83
N ASP A 106 -6.12 -6.38 -20.58
CA ASP A 106 -5.07 -5.82 -21.41
C ASP A 106 -4.06 -4.97 -20.60
N VAL A 107 -3.00 -4.51 -21.26
CA VAL A 107 -1.94 -3.69 -20.64
C VAL A 107 -2.48 -2.37 -20.08
N LYS A 108 -3.48 -1.75 -20.70
CA LYS A 108 -4.04 -0.46 -20.25
C LYS A 108 -4.89 -0.64 -18.99
N SER A 109 -5.66 -1.72 -18.91
CA SER A 109 -6.43 -2.09 -17.72
C SER A 109 -5.50 -2.41 -16.54
N ALA A 110 -4.40 -3.14 -16.77
CA ALA A 110 -3.39 -3.41 -15.75
C ALA A 110 -2.79 -2.12 -15.18
N LEU A 111 -2.38 -1.20 -16.06
CA LEU A 111 -1.81 0.09 -15.65
C LEU A 111 -2.80 0.99 -14.91
N ARG A 112 -4.07 1.02 -15.34
CA ARG A 112 -5.11 1.80 -14.64
C ARG A 112 -5.35 1.27 -13.23
N LEU A 113 -5.47 -0.04 -13.10
CA LEU A 113 -5.69 -0.66 -11.80
C LEU A 113 -4.46 -0.53 -10.88
N ALA A 114 -3.24 -0.64 -11.43
CA ALA A 114 -2.02 -0.33 -10.69
C ALA A 114 -2.01 1.12 -10.18
N ILE A 115 -2.40 2.09 -11.02
CA ILE A 115 -2.51 3.50 -10.63
C ILE A 115 -3.52 3.71 -9.50
N GLU A 116 -4.65 3.01 -9.51
CA GLU A 116 -5.63 3.05 -8.44
C GLU A 116 -5.05 2.47 -7.15
N PHE A 117 -4.41 1.30 -7.23
CA PHE A 117 -3.72 0.66 -6.10
C PHE A 117 -2.69 1.59 -5.44
N GLU A 118 -1.82 2.22 -6.23
CA GLU A 118 -0.80 3.14 -5.69
C GLU A 118 -1.42 4.39 -5.05
N LYS A 119 -2.52 4.90 -5.60
CA LYS A 119 -3.22 6.05 -5.01
C LYS A 119 -3.82 5.71 -3.65
N ASP A 120 -4.46 4.55 -3.54
CA ASP A 120 -5.03 4.08 -2.29
C ASP A 120 -3.94 3.85 -1.24
N SER A 121 -2.81 3.26 -1.65
CA SER A 121 -1.62 3.08 -0.78
C SER A 121 -1.09 4.41 -0.26
N VAL A 122 -0.91 5.40 -1.14
CA VAL A 122 -0.50 6.77 -0.75
C VAL A 122 -1.46 7.36 0.27
N ILE A 123 -2.77 7.27 0.02
CA ILE A 123 -3.80 7.83 0.90
C ILE A 123 -3.75 7.15 2.28
N PHE A 124 -3.67 5.82 2.32
CA PHE A 124 -3.59 5.05 3.55
C PHE A 124 -2.31 5.39 4.35
N PHE A 125 -1.15 5.48 3.69
CA PHE A 125 0.11 5.80 4.35
C PHE A 125 0.19 7.25 4.83
N LEU A 126 -0.46 8.21 4.16
CA LEU A 126 -0.63 9.57 4.67
C LEU A 126 -1.46 9.59 5.97
N GLY A 127 -2.54 8.80 6.02
CA GLY A 127 -3.32 8.63 7.25
C GLY A 127 -2.50 8.02 8.39
N LEU A 128 -1.66 7.02 8.06
CA LEU A 128 -0.73 6.40 9.00
C LEU A 128 0.35 7.38 9.50
N GLU A 129 0.90 8.22 8.62
CA GLU A 129 1.87 9.26 8.97
C GLU A 129 1.30 10.25 9.99
N ASP A 130 0.11 10.79 9.73
CA ASP A 130 -0.57 11.77 10.62
C ASP A 130 -0.93 11.17 12.00
N ALA A 131 -1.26 9.89 12.01
CA ALA A 131 -1.61 9.15 13.20
C ALA A 131 -0.39 8.73 14.06
N THR A 132 0.82 8.81 13.50
CA THR A 132 2.08 8.45 14.16
C THR A 132 2.62 9.62 15.01
N VAL A 133 3.10 9.37 16.23
CA VAL A 133 3.57 10.43 17.14
C VAL A 133 5.08 10.67 17.06
N SER A 134 5.84 9.61 16.80
CA SER A 134 7.30 9.67 16.73
C SER A 134 7.75 10.31 15.42
N LYS A 135 8.53 11.40 15.50
CA LYS A 135 9.10 12.05 14.31
C LYS A 135 9.96 11.12 13.47
N GLN A 136 10.70 10.20 14.11
CA GLN A 136 11.52 9.23 13.41
C GLN A 136 10.65 8.26 12.59
N ASP A 137 9.57 7.77 13.18
CA ASP A 137 8.66 6.82 12.53
C ASP A 137 7.84 7.53 11.42
N GLN A 138 7.47 8.79 11.64
CA GLN A 138 6.85 9.64 10.62
C GLN A 138 7.75 9.81 9.39
N GLU A 139 9.04 10.13 9.57
CA GLU A 139 9.95 10.28 8.42
C GLU A 139 10.16 8.95 7.66
N LEU A 140 10.08 7.80 8.35
CA LEU A 140 10.11 6.49 7.69
C LEU A 140 8.85 6.25 6.83
N ILE A 141 7.65 6.53 7.38
CA ILE A 141 6.39 6.39 6.63
C ILE A 141 6.34 7.37 5.45
N LYS A 142 6.80 8.61 5.66
CA LYS A 142 6.88 9.64 4.62
C LYS A 142 7.83 9.25 3.48
N ALA A 143 8.92 8.52 3.78
CA ALA A 143 9.78 7.97 2.74
C ALA A 143 9.03 6.94 1.88
N LEU A 144 8.20 6.07 2.50
CA LEU A 144 7.34 5.13 1.77
C LEU A 144 6.31 5.86 0.92
N VAL A 145 5.63 6.88 1.47
CA VAL A 145 4.70 7.74 0.69
C VAL A 145 5.39 8.33 -0.55
N LYS A 146 6.67 8.71 -0.45
CA LYS A 146 7.43 9.24 -1.59
C LYS A 146 7.75 8.17 -2.64
N GLU A 147 8.00 6.94 -2.20
CA GLU A 147 8.22 5.80 -3.10
C GLU A 147 6.92 5.45 -3.87
N GLU A 148 5.77 5.37 -3.21
CA GLU A 148 4.48 5.13 -3.89
C GLU A 148 4.09 6.28 -4.85
N GLN A 149 4.39 7.52 -4.48
CA GLN A 149 4.23 8.66 -5.39
C GLN A 149 5.08 8.53 -6.66
N GLU A 150 6.28 7.96 -6.54
CA GLU A 150 7.16 7.68 -7.67
C GLU A 150 6.65 6.49 -8.50
N HIS A 151 6.10 5.45 -7.88
CA HIS A 151 5.39 4.36 -8.56
C HIS A 151 4.26 4.90 -9.42
N LEU A 152 3.37 5.69 -8.81
CA LEU A 152 2.25 6.35 -9.48
C LEU A 152 2.71 7.18 -10.68
N ARG A 153 3.82 7.94 -10.54
CA ARG A 153 4.40 8.73 -11.62
C ARG A 153 4.87 7.84 -12.77
N ARG A 154 5.63 6.77 -12.47
CA ARG A 154 6.17 5.82 -13.47
C ARG A 154 5.03 5.12 -14.23
N LEU A 155 4.02 4.62 -13.52
CA LEU A 155 2.84 3.98 -14.12
C LEU A 155 2.06 4.96 -15.01
N SER A 156 1.85 6.19 -14.55
CA SER A 156 1.13 7.22 -15.32
C SER A 156 1.86 7.59 -16.62
N LEU A 157 3.19 7.63 -16.60
CA LEU A 157 4.00 7.86 -17.81
C LEU A 157 3.88 6.70 -18.80
N GLU A 158 3.96 5.45 -18.32
CA GLU A 158 3.77 4.28 -19.18
C GLU A 158 2.36 4.23 -19.79
N LEU A 159 1.32 4.53 -18.99
CA LEU A 159 -0.06 4.61 -19.49
C LEU A 159 -0.21 5.69 -20.56
N SER A 160 0.42 6.86 -20.37
CA SER A 160 0.42 7.93 -21.38
C SER A 160 1.14 7.50 -22.65
N ARG A 161 2.28 6.80 -22.54
CA ARG A 161 3.06 6.29 -23.68
C ARG A 161 2.24 5.34 -24.55
N ILE A 162 1.53 4.38 -23.96
CA ILE A 162 0.76 3.37 -24.71
C ILE A 162 -0.64 3.83 -25.15
N SER A 163 -1.09 4.99 -24.66
CA SER A 163 -2.38 5.57 -25.03
C SER A 163 -2.29 6.58 -26.18
N ARG A 164 -1.06 6.95 -26.56
CA ARG A 164 -0.77 7.68 -27.80
C ARG A 164 -0.75 6.73 -28.98
#